data_AF-A0A4R1KAB4-F1
#
_entry.id   AF-A0A4R1KAB4-F1
#
_cell.length_a   1.000
_cell.length_b   1.000
_cell.length_c   1.000
_cell.angle_alpha   90.00
_cell.angle_beta   90.00
_cell.angle_gamma   90.00
#
_symmetry.space_group_name_H-M   'P 1'
#
loop_
_entity.id
_entity.type
_entity.pdbx_description
1 polymer ?
#
loop_
_entity_poly.entity_id
_entity_poly.type
_entity_poly.pdbx_seq_one_letter_code
_entity_poly.pdbx_strand_id
1 'polypeptide(L)' 'MPLLDIEQIISKPTLRSRFKLVHVAGLRARELNTPKEDTLSRKSDEYSKNTTNALNELITGKIDFDEQDV' A
#
# COMPACT_ATOMS: atom_id res chain seq x y z
N MET A 1 11.21 8.81 6.28
CA MET A 1 11.26 7.54 5.55
C MET A 1 10.07 6.69 6.00
N PRO A 2 9.19 6.23 5.10
CA PRO A 2 7.98 5.48 5.48
C PRO A 2 8.27 4.09 6.10
N LEU A 3 9.51 3.60 5.95
CA LEU A 3 9.99 2.37 6.62
C LEU A 3 10.19 2.52 8.13
N LEU A 4 10.33 3.75 8.65
CA LEU A 4 10.73 3.97 10.05
C LEU A 4 9.61 3.74 11.08
N ASP A 5 8.36 3.59 10.64
CA ASP A 5 7.22 3.42 11.56
C ASP A 5 6.32 2.22 11.22
N ILE A 6 6.86 1.19 10.55
CA ILE A 6 6.12 -0.06 10.30
C ILE A 6 5.45 -0.57 11.58
N GLU A 7 6.13 -0.49 12.73
CA GLU A 7 5.59 -0.84 14.07
C GLU A 7 4.32 -0.07 14.46
N GLN A 8 4.26 1.25 14.20
CA GLN A 8 3.06 2.05 14.48
C GLN A 8 1.90 1.67 13.55
N ILE A 9 2.19 1.20 12.34
CA ILE A 9 1.20 0.92 11.30
C ILE A 9 0.47 -0.41 11.53
N ILE A 10 1.19 -1.43 12.01
CA ILE A 10 0.62 -2.76 12.37
C ILE A 10 -0.35 -2.69 13.55
N SER A 11 -0.35 -1.59 14.29
CA SER A 11 -1.33 -1.35 15.36
C SER A 11 -2.75 -1.14 14.83
N LYS A 12 -2.91 -0.83 13.52
CA LYS A 12 -4.21 -0.66 12.89
C LYS A 12 -4.94 -2.02 12.79
N PRO A 13 -6.23 -2.11 13.17
CA PRO A 13 -6.97 -3.37 13.20
C PRO A 13 -7.01 -4.12 11.85
N THR A 14 -7.04 -3.38 10.75
CA THR A 14 -7.13 -3.89 9.37
C THR A 14 -5.79 -4.39 8.82
N LEU A 15 -4.66 -4.03 9.45
CA LEU A 15 -3.29 -4.30 8.98
C LEU A 15 -2.45 -4.95 10.10
N ARG A 16 -3.03 -5.86 10.88
CA ARG A 16 -2.36 -6.57 12.00
C ARG A 16 -1.19 -7.48 11.58
N SER A 17 -0.98 -7.70 10.28
CA SER A 17 0.10 -8.56 9.77
C SER A 17 1.07 -7.76 8.91
N ARG A 18 2.34 -7.72 9.33
CA ARG A 18 3.45 -7.16 8.52
C ARG A 18 3.54 -7.84 7.16
N PHE A 19 3.30 -9.14 7.10
CA PHE A 19 3.31 -9.90 5.85
C PHE A 19 2.17 -9.49 4.93
N LYS A 20 0.96 -9.30 5.46
CA LYS A 20 -0.19 -8.82 4.69
C LYS A 20 0.05 -7.41 4.16
N LEU A 21 0.57 -6.51 5.00
CA LEU A 21 0.94 -5.15 4.60
C LEU A 21 1.91 -5.15 3.41
N VAL A 22 2.98 -5.93 3.49
CA VAL A 22 3.98 -6.03 2.40
C VAL A 22 3.37 -6.67 1.15
N HIS A 23 2.55 -7.70 1.31
CA HIS A 23 1.89 -8.37 0.19
C HIS A 23 0.98 -7.40 -0.59
N VAL A 24 0.10 -6.70 0.13
CA VAL A 24 -0.83 -5.72 -0.44
C VAL A 24 -0.08 -4.54 -1.07
N ALA A 25 0.97 -4.04 -0.42
CA ALA A 25 1.84 -3.02 -1.01
C ALA A 25 2.51 -3.49 -2.31
N GLY A 26 2.88 -4.77 -2.38
CA GLY A 26 3.42 -5.40 -3.58
C GLY A 26 2.42 -5.44 -4.73
N LEU A 27 1.17 -5.82 -4.45
CA LEU A 27 0.08 -5.81 -5.44
C LEU A 27 -0.15 -4.39 -5.97
N ARG A 28 -0.27 -3.41 -5.06
CA ARG A 28 -0.46 -2.00 -5.43
C ARG A 28 0.70 -1.44 -6.24
N ALA A 29 1.94 -1.74 -5.86
CA ALA A 29 3.11 -1.31 -6.60
C ALA A 29 3.17 -1.93 -8.01
N ARG A 30 2.72 -3.18 -8.16
CA ARG A 30 2.61 -3.85 -9.46
C ARG A 30 1.59 -3.17 -10.36
N GLU A 31 0.42 -2.80 -9.83
CA GLU A 31 -0.58 -2.01 -10.57
C GLU A 31 -0.01 -0.66 -11.04
N LEU A 32 0.69 0.06 -10.17
CA LEU A 32 1.31 1.35 -10.51
C LEU A 32 2.42 1.21 -11.58
N ASN A 33 3.14 0.09 -11.59
CA ASN A 33 4.15 -0.19 -12.60
C ASN A 33 3.57 -0.70 -13.93
N THR A 34 2.37 -1.27 -13.91
CA THR A 34 1.69 -1.84 -15.09
C THR A 34 0.21 -1.48 -15.05
N PRO A 35 -0.12 -0.19 -15.28
CA PRO A 35 -1.48 0.30 -15.18
C PRO A 35 -2.36 -0.31 -16.27
N LYS A 36 -3.54 -0.75 -15.87
CA LYS A 36 -4.68 -1.11 -16.73
C LYS A 36 -5.66 0.06 -16.80
N GLU A 37 -6.67 -0.04 -17.66
CA GLU A 37 -7.70 1.00 -17.83
C GLU A 37 -8.38 1.42 -16.51
N ASP A 38 -8.63 0.47 -15.60
CA ASP A 38 -9.26 0.73 -14.30
C ASP A 38 -8.26 1.05 -13.18
N THR A 39 -6.96 1.17 -13.49
CA THR A 39 -5.95 1.37 -12.43
C THR A 39 -6.05 2.78 -11.86
N LEU A 40 -6.35 2.84 -10.57
CA LEU A 40 -6.30 4.09 -9.82
C LEU A 40 -4.89 4.68 -9.89
N SER A 41 -4.79 5.93 -10.36
CA SER A 41 -3.54 6.68 -10.33
C SER A 41 -2.99 6.78 -8.91
N ARG A 42 -1.67 6.89 -8.78
CA ARG A 42 -1.01 7.16 -7.50
C ARG A 42 -1.62 8.39 -6.82
N LYS A 43 -1.87 8.27 -5.52
CA LYS A 43 -2.44 9.31 -4.65
C LYS A 43 -1.36 10.13 -3.94
N SER A 44 -0.10 9.74 -4.09
CA SER A 44 1.06 10.51 -3.62
C SER A 44 2.24 10.34 -4.59
N ASP A 45 2.88 11.46 -4.93
CA ASP A 45 4.16 11.53 -5.66
C ASP A 45 5.33 11.87 -4.72
N GLU A 46 5.12 11.73 -3.42
CA GLU A 46 6.09 12.10 -2.39
C GLU A 46 7.39 11.29 -2.46
N TYR A 47 7.34 10.08 -3.05
CA TYR A 47 8.51 9.22 -3.22
C TYR A 47 8.73 8.85 -4.68
N SER A 48 9.99 8.65 -5.07
CA SER A 48 10.36 8.28 -6.44
C SER A 48 10.01 6.83 -6.82
N LYS A 49 9.87 5.94 -5.83
CA LYS A 49 9.60 4.52 -6.04
C LYS A 49 8.14 4.20 -5.77
N ASN A 50 7.51 3.49 -6.71
CA ASN A 50 6.11 3.06 -6.60
C ASN A 50 5.85 2.15 -5.39
N THR A 51 6.82 1.33 -4.98
CA THR A 51 6.72 0.51 -3.75
C THR A 51 6.63 1.36 -2.48
N THR A 52 7.40 2.45 -2.43
CA THR A 52 7.38 3.38 -1.31
C THR A 52 6.09 4.19 -1.27
N ASN A 53 5.59 4.63 -2.43
CA ASN A 53 4.29 5.29 -2.53
C ASN A 53 3.14 4.35 -2.16
N ALA A 54 3.16 3.10 -2.62
CA ALA A 54 2.15 2.09 -2.29
C ALA A 54 2.08 1.84 -0.78
N LEU A 55 3.24 1.69 -0.11
CA LEU A 55 3.28 1.59 1.35
C LEU A 55 2.67 2.84 2.00
N ASN A 56 3.07 4.03 1.57
CA ASN A 56 2.54 5.29 2.11
C ASN A 56 1.02 5.42 1.91
N GLU A 57 0.49 5.02 0.76
CA GLU A 57 -0.96 5.03 0.46
C GLU A 57 -1.74 4.13 1.41
N LEU A 58 -1.25 2.92 1.68
CA LEU A 58 -1.87 1.98 2.61
C LEU A 58 -1.78 2.48 4.06
N ILE A 59 -0.62 3.01 4.44
CA ILE A 59 -0.35 3.54 5.78
C ILE A 59 -1.29 4.70 6.10
N THR A 60 -1.43 5.61 5.16
CA THR A 60 -2.24 6.83 5.31
C THR A 60 -3.74 6.58 5.12
N GLY A 61 -4.15 5.35 4.77
CA GLY A 61 -5.56 5.02 4.51
C GLY A 61 -6.11 5.71 3.27
N LYS A 62 -5.24 6.08 2.32
CA LYS A 62 -5.66 6.67 1.04
C LYS A 62 -6.20 5.61 0.07
N ILE A 63 -5.93 4.34 0.36
CA ILE A 63 -6.48 3.17 -0.31
C ILE A 63 -6.86 2.15 0.76
N ASP A 64 -8.12 1.72 0.72
CA ASP A 64 -8.60 0.55 1.42
C ASP A 64 -8.52 -0.65 0.49
N PHE A 65 -7.94 -1.75 0.99
CA PHE A 65 -7.98 -3.04 0.32
C PHE A 65 -9.05 -3.88 1.00
N ASP A 66 -10.18 -4.05 0.33
CA ASP A 66 -11.14 -5.09 0.67
C ASP A 66 -10.60 -6.42 0.16
N GLU A 67 -10.21 -7.29 1.09
CA GLU A 67 -9.90 -8.68 0.79
C GLU A 67 -11.24 -9.37 0.47
N GLN A 68 -11.48 -9.69 -0.81
CA GLN A 68 -12.55 -10.62 -1.14
C GLN A 68 -12.10 -12.00 -0.68
N ASP A 69 -12.66 -12.48 0.42
CA ASP A 69 -12.52 -13.88 0.84
C ASP A 69 -13.04 -14.78 -0.30
N VAL A 70 -12.12 -15.46 -0.99
CA VAL A 70 -12.41 -16.49 -2.00
C VAL A 70 -12.34 -17.87 -1.34
#